data_AF-A0A4Q4BX82-F1
#
_entry.id   AF-A0A4Q4BX82-F1
#
_cell.length_a   1.000
_cell.length_b   1.000
_cell.length_c   1.000
_cell.angle_alpha   90.00
_cell.angle_beta   90.00
_cell.angle_gamma   90.00
#
_symmetry.space_group_name_H-M   'P 1'
#
loop_
_entity.id
_entity.type
_entity.pdbx_description
1 polymer ?
#
loop_
_entity_poly.entity_id
_entity_poly.type
_entity_poly.pdbx_seq_one_letter_code
_entity_poly.pdbx_strand_id
1 'polypeptide(L)' 'MTDTNWSPDLTQFPGPKYLALSRALRDAIRSGDLPANSQLPTVRDLAWRLQLTPGTVARAYQLATQE' A
#
# COMPACT_ATOMS: atom_id res chain seq x y z
N MET A 1 0.67 13.70 13.88
CA MET A 1 1.73 13.24 12.96
C MET A 1 1.31 11.86 12.49
N THR A 2 0.64 11.82 11.34
CA THR A 2 0.15 10.58 10.72
C THR A 2 1.29 9.94 9.93
N ASP A 3 2.43 9.69 10.58
CA ASP A 3 3.67 9.30 9.89
C ASP A 3 3.91 7.80 10.02
N THR A 4 3.01 7.03 9.43
CA THR A 4 3.36 5.66 9.07
C THR A 4 4.32 5.73 7.89
N ASN A 5 5.59 5.46 8.16
CA ASN A 5 6.65 5.37 7.16
C ASN A 5 6.61 4.00 6.43
N TRP A 6 5.45 3.62 5.91
CA TRP A 6 5.30 2.36 5.19
C TRP A 6 5.51 2.57 3.69
N SER A 7 6.45 1.82 3.12
CA SER A 7 6.80 1.85 1.70
C SER A 7 7.26 0.45 1.27
N PRO A 8 6.38 -0.39 0.71
CA PRO A 8 6.72 -1.76 0.35
C PRO A 8 7.58 -1.82 -0.91
N ASP A 9 8.44 -2.84 -0.98
CA ASP A 9 9.04 -3.23 -2.25
C ASP A 9 8.00 -3.99 -3.09
N LEU A 10 7.61 -3.43 -4.24
CA LEU A 10 6.62 -4.05 -5.12
C LEU A 10 7.22 -5.11 -6.06
N THR A 11 8.55 -5.22 -6.16
CA THR A 11 9.21 -6.18 -7.05
C THR A 11 8.95 -7.64 -6.61
N GLN A 12 8.66 -7.86 -5.33
CA GLN A 12 8.31 -9.18 -4.78
C GLN A 12 6.89 -9.64 -5.16
N PHE A 13 6.03 -8.76 -5.69
CA PHE A 13 4.65 -9.07 -6.03
C PHE A 13 4.42 -8.96 -7.55
N PRO A 14 4.37 -10.08 -8.30
CA PRO A 14 4.25 -10.04 -9.75
C PRO A 14 2.87 -9.54 -10.21
N GLY A 15 2.85 -8.84 -11.34
CA GLY A 15 1.65 -8.39 -12.03
C GLY A 15 1.44 -6.87 -12.00
N PRO A 16 0.21 -6.39 -12.32
CA PRO A 16 -0.12 -4.98 -12.31
C PRO A 16 0.19 -4.30 -10.97
N LYS A 17 0.78 -3.11 -11.01
CA LYS A 17 1.27 -2.40 -9.80
C LYS A 17 0.21 -2.18 -8.72
N TYR A 18 -1.06 -1.97 -9.09
CA TYR A 18 -2.14 -1.83 -8.11
C TYR A 18 -2.45 -3.15 -7.38
N LEU A 19 -2.34 -4.29 -8.07
CA LEU A 19 -2.49 -5.62 -7.45
C LEU A 19 -1.27 -5.95 -6.58
N ALA A 20 -0.07 -5.64 -7.07
CA ALA A 20 1.16 -5.77 -6.30
C ALA A 20 1.07 -5.01 -4.98
N LEU A 21 0.62 -3.75 -5.01
CA LEU A 21 0.45 -2.94 -3.81
C LEU A 21 -0.66 -3.46 -2.89
N SER A 22 -1.77 -3.94 -3.43
CA SER A 22 -2.83 -4.58 -2.62
C SER A 22 -2.35 -5.86 -1.92
N ARG A 23 -1.49 -6.64 -2.57
CA ARG A 23 -0.85 -7.82 -1.96
C ARG A 23 0.15 -7.42 -0.89
N ALA A 24 0.98 -6.42 -1.15
CA ALA A 24 1.92 -5.88 -0.17
C ALA A 24 1.22 -5.39 1.10
N LEU A 25 0.08 -4.69 0.97
CA LEU A 25 -0.74 -4.27 2.10
C LEU A 25 -1.19 -5.47 2.93
N ARG A 26 -1.73 -6.51 2.28
CA ARG A 26 -2.21 -7.72 2.96
C ARG A 26 -1.07 -8.46 3.66
N ASP A 27 0.08 -8.55 3.00
CA ASP A 27 1.25 -9.21 3.55
C ASP A 27 1.76 -8.47 4.79
N ALA A 28 1.90 -7.13 4.71
CA ALA A 28 2.31 -6.30 5.82
C ALA A 28 1.34 -6.34 7.02
N ILE A 29 0.03 -6.49 6.78
CA ILE A 29 -0.95 -6.70 7.85
C ILE A 29 -0.76 -8.08 8.50
N ARG A 30 -0.49 -9.13 7.71
CA ARG A 30 -0.30 -10.51 8.19
C ARG A 30 1.02 -10.69 8.93
N SER A 31 2.09 -10.04 8.48
CA SER A 31 3.40 -10.07 9.13
C SER A 31 3.43 -9.24 10.41
N GLY A 32 2.48 -8.31 10.58
CA GLY A 32 2.41 -7.38 11.71
C GLY A 32 3.17 -6.07 11.50
N ASP A 33 3.72 -5.84 10.30
CA ASP A 33 4.37 -4.57 9.93
C ASP A 33 3.36 -3.40 9.87
N LEU A 34 2.10 -3.72 9.56
CA LEU A 34 0.95 -2.82 9.65
C LEU A 34 -0.05 -3.36 10.70
N PRO A 35 0.18 -3.08 11.99
CA PRO A 35 -0.70 -3.54 13.05
C PRO A 35 -2.07 -2.86 12.98
N ALA A 36 -3.08 -3.45 13.63
CA ALA A 36 -4.40 -2.83 13.73
C ALA A 36 -4.30 -1.38 14.25
N ASN A 37 -5.09 -0.48 13.66
CA ASN A 37 -5.07 0.97 13.90
C ASN A 37 -3.84 1.72 13.35
N SER A 38 -2.91 1.05 12.65
CA SER A 38 -1.88 1.74 11.87
C SER A 38 -2.54 2.60 10.80
N GLN A 39 -2.19 3.87 10.73
CA GLN A 39 -2.64 4.74 9.65
C GLN A 39 -1.84 4.41 8.39
N LEU A 40 -2.44 4.49 7.21
CA LEU A 40 -1.68 4.38 5.96
C LEU A 40 -1.24 5.77 5.49
N PRO A 41 -0.11 5.88 4.76
CA PRO A 41 0.21 7.12 4.09
C PRO A 41 -0.89 7.52 3.10
N THR A 42 -1.04 8.82 2.85
CA THR A 42 -2.06 9.30 1.89
C THR A 42 -1.77 8.78 0.48
N VAL A 43 -2.79 8.71 -0.37
CA VAL A 43 -2.65 8.27 -1.77
C VAL A 43 -1.52 9.03 -2.50
N ARG A 44 -1.46 10.36 -2.31
CA ARG A 44 -0.45 11.21 -2.98
C ARG A 44 0.95 10.97 -2.43
N ASP A 45 1.08 10.87 -1.12
CA ASP A 45 2.36 10.63 -0.46
C ASP A 45 2.93 9.26 -0.81
N LEU A 46 2.13 8.19 -0.71
CA LEU A 46 2.59 6.84 -1.08
C LEU A 46 2.90 6.73 -2.58
N ALA A 47 2.10 7.39 -3.44
CA ALA A 47 2.37 7.43 -4.87
C ALA A 47 3.72 8.10 -5.17
N TRP A 48 4.04 9.18 -4.47
CA TRP A 48 5.34 9.83 -4.59
C TRP A 48 6.48 8.93 -4.11
N ARG A 49 6.35 8.30 -2.93
CA ARG A 49 7.36 7.39 -2.36
C ARG A 49 7.64 6.19 -3.26
N LEU A 50 6.61 5.59 -3.85
CA LEU A 50 6.72 4.40 -4.70
C LEU A 50 6.90 4.71 -6.19
N GLN A 51 7.00 6.00 -6.56
CA GLN A 51 7.05 6.46 -7.95
C GLN A 51 5.92 5.86 -8.82
N LEU A 52 4.69 5.92 -8.28
CA LEU A 52 3.47 5.47 -8.92
C LEU A 52 2.56 6.63 -9.26
N THR A 53 1.57 6.37 -10.10
CA THR A 53 0.47 7.31 -10.29
C THR A 53 -0.47 7.25 -9.08
N PRO A 54 -1.03 8.39 -8.61
CA PRO A 54 -2.02 8.41 -7.53
C PRO A 54 -3.22 7.48 -7.78
N GLY A 55 -3.65 7.35 -9.04
CA GLY A 55 -4.73 6.41 -9.42
C GLY A 55 -4.38 4.93 -9.17
N THR A 56 -3.11 4.55 -9.30
CA THR A 56 -2.65 3.19 -8.99
C THR A 56 -2.77 2.90 -7.49
N VAL A 57 -2.35 3.86 -6.65
CA VAL A 57 -2.44 3.74 -5.19
C VAL A 57 -3.89 3.77 -4.72
N ALA A 58 -4.70 4.70 -5.24
CA ALA A 58 -6.13 4.77 -4.93
C ALA A 58 -6.85 3.45 -5.23
N ARG A 59 -6.57 2.85 -6.40
CA ARG A 59 -7.15 1.56 -6.78
C ARG A 59 -6.71 0.42 -5.86
N ALA A 60 -5.44 0.42 -5.42
CA ALA A 60 -4.94 -0.59 -4.48
C ALA A 60 -5.63 -0.46 -3.11
N TYR A 61 -5.82 0.77 -2.61
CA TYR A 61 -6.54 1.02 -1.35
C TYR A 61 -8.00 0.59 -1.44
N GLN A 62 -8.69 0.91 -2.53
CA GLN A 62 -10.06 0.45 -2.77
C GLN A 62 -10.15 -1.08 -2.74
N LEU A 63 -9.24 -1.77 -3.44
CA LEU A 63 -9.19 -3.24 -3.43
C LEU A 63 -8.95 -3.81 -2.03
N ALA A 64 -8.13 -3.16 -1.22
CA ALA A 64 -7.84 -3.60 0.14
C ALA A 64 -9.04 -3.41 1.11
N THR A 65 -10.00 -2.54 0.78
CA THR A 65 -11.20 -2.27 1.59
C THR A 65 -12.46 -3.02 1.17
N GLN A 66 -12.44 -3.70 0.02
CA GLN A 66 -13.62 -4.36 -0.56
C GLN A 66 -13.77 -5.83 -0.18
N GLU A 67 -12.92 -6.33 0.72
CA GLU A 67 -12.87 -7.75 1.14
C GLU A 67 -12.90 -7.87 2.65
#